data_AF-A0A535DYD1-F1
#
_entry.id   AF-A0A535DYD1-F1
#
_cell.length_a   1.000
_cell.length_b   1.000
_cell.length_c   1.000
_cell.angle_alpha   90.00
_cell.angle_beta   90.00
_cell.angle_gamma   90.00
#
_symmetry.space_group_name_H-M   'P 1'
#
loop_
_entity.id
_entity.type
_entity.pdbx_description
1 polymer ?
#
loop_
_entity_poly.entity_id
_entity_poly.type
_entity_poly.pdbx_seq_one_letter_code
_entity_poly.pdbx_strand_id
1 'polypeptide(L)'
;MKRRGPFGELLRRWRRAAGLSQAALAARAGLSAVEIGMLERGQRRRPRGDTVNRLVRTLRLDAEAAEALRSAADVDRQESSVSLPVDVLPPHAPLPDGSHMRLARNPLFVGRTDELLRMAAALCDGDAIGLGKVVAATGLGGLGKTQLAVEFVHRYGRFFAGGVFWLSFAGPDEIPLQIAACAGPGCLGLATDAEGLSLQDRLELVRSAWHSPVPRLLVFDNCEEEALLQAWRPSSGGSRVLVTSRRSHWSPALGVTSMALGPLRRPDSIELLRRHRPDQDPGRPELDAVAHELGDLPLALHLAGSYLHAYREEVGLDGYLAELRQPAALGHASLLGAGLHDSPSPTDHVQAGTNGLPGARRAGAS
;
A
#
# COMPACT_ATOMS: atom_id res chain seq x y z
N MET A 1 8.06 3.81 26.55
CA MET A 1 6.77 3.75 27.29
C MET A 1 5.61 4.07 26.36
N LYS A 2 4.66 3.16 26.15
CA LYS A 2 3.49 3.39 25.26
C LYS A 2 2.64 4.52 25.83
N ARG A 3 2.60 5.69 25.18
CA ARG A 3 1.66 6.77 25.53
C ARG A 3 0.24 6.23 25.34
N ARG A 4 -0.54 6.10 26.42
CA ARG A 4 -1.96 5.80 26.34
C ARG A 4 -2.68 7.05 25.81
N GLY A 5 -3.77 6.86 25.08
CA GLY A 5 -4.61 7.98 24.68
C GLY A 5 -5.37 8.52 25.88
N PRO A 6 -5.75 9.81 25.90
CA PRO A 6 -6.51 10.39 26.98
C PRO A 6 -7.77 9.58 27.30
N PHE A 7 -8.42 8.95 26.30
CA PHE A 7 -9.62 8.14 26.54
C PHE A 7 -9.33 6.90 27.40
N GLY A 8 -8.31 6.12 27.03
CA GLY A 8 -7.99 4.87 27.72
C GLY A 8 -7.53 5.08 29.17
N GLU A 9 -6.86 6.19 29.44
CA GLU A 9 -6.46 6.58 30.80
C GLU A 9 -7.65 6.96 31.66
N LEU A 10 -8.56 7.79 31.14
CA LEU A 10 -9.80 8.18 31.84
C LEU A 10 -10.69 6.96 32.12
N LEU A 11 -10.89 6.11 31.12
CA LEU A 11 -11.68 4.88 31.27
C LEU A 11 -11.12 3.98 32.38
N ARG A 12 -9.80 3.75 32.37
CA ARG A 12 -9.13 2.95 33.39
C ARG A 12 -9.23 3.58 34.77
N ARG A 13 -9.08 4.90 34.88
CA ARG A 13 -9.18 5.65 36.14
C ARG A 13 -10.56 5.48 36.76
N TRP A 14 -11.63 5.69 35.99
CA TRP A 14 -12.98 5.63 36.52
C TRP A 14 -13.50 4.21 36.72
N ARG A 15 -13.10 3.25 35.88
CA ARG A 15 -13.36 1.83 36.16
C ARG A 15 -12.79 1.43 37.53
N ARG A 16 -11.55 1.84 37.82
CA ARG A 16 -10.89 1.55 39.11
C ARG A 16 -11.58 2.25 40.27
N ALA A 17 -11.97 3.51 40.10
CA ALA A 17 -12.73 4.25 41.11
C ALA A 17 -14.09 3.57 41.41
N ALA A 18 -14.73 2.99 40.40
CA ALA A 18 -15.96 2.22 40.54
C ALA A 18 -15.76 0.79 41.11
N GLY A 19 -14.52 0.38 41.43
CA GLY A 19 -14.21 -0.94 41.95
C GLY A 19 -14.39 -2.09 40.96
N LEU A 20 -14.44 -1.81 39.65
CA LEU A 20 -14.75 -2.82 38.64
C LEU A 20 -13.50 -3.45 38.03
N SER A 21 -13.51 -4.77 37.83
CA SER A 21 -12.58 -5.44 36.92
C SER A 21 -12.94 -5.12 35.46
N GLN A 22 -12.01 -5.35 34.52
CA GLN A 22 -12.31 -5.16 33.09
C GLN A 22 -13.47 -6.07 32.64
N ALA A 23 -13.49 -7.31 33.12
CA ALA A 23 -14.57 -8.26 32.85
C ALA A 23 -15.91 -7.82 33.45
N ALA A 24 -15.91 -7.27 34.67
CA ALA A 24 -17.13 -6.77 35.30
C ALA A 24 -17.70 -5.54 34.59
N LEU A 25 -16.85 -4.61 34.15
CA LEU A 25 -17.27 -3.48 33.33
C LEU A 25 -17.84 -3.94 31.98
N ALA A 26 -17.14 -4.85 31.31
CA ALA A 26 -17.55 -5.41 30.03
C ALA A 26 -18.95 -6.05 30.10
N ALA A 27 -19.17 -6.93 31.08
CA ALA A 27 -20.45 -7.58 31.32
C ALA A 27 -21.59 -6.56 31.55
N ARG A 28 -21.34 -5.50 32.34
CA ARG A 28 -22.34 -4.47 32.63
C ARG A 28 -22.58 -3.49 31.48
N ALA A 29 -21.61 -3.31 30.58
CA ALA A 29 -21.72 -2.42 29.43
C ALA A 29 -22.21 -3.15 28.17
N GLY A 30 -22.38 -4.48 28.21
CA GLY A 30 -22.69 -5.30 27.04
C GLY A 30 -21.57 -5.29 26.00
N LEU A 31 -20.31 -5.31 26.47
CA LEU A 31 -19.08 -5.32 25.67
C LEU A 31 -18.24 -6.56 26.02
N SER A 32 -17.22 -6.86 25.23
CA SER A 32 -16.27 -7.94 25.57
C SER A 32 -15.16 -7.46 26.52
N ALA A 33 -14.65 -8.33 27.40
CA ALA A 33 -13.53 -8.01 28.29
C ALA A 33 -12.26 -7.65 27.48
N VAL A 34 -12.08 -8.30 26.33
CA VAL A 34 -11.01 -8.00 25.37
C VAL A 34 -11.13 -6.57 24.85
N GLU A 35 -12.34 -6.14 24.47
CA GLU A 35 -12.62 -4.79 23.98
C GLU A 35 -12.33 -3.72 25.04
N ILE A 36 -12.75 -3.91 26.28
CA ILE A 36 -12.40 -3.00 27.39
C ILE A 36 -10.88 -2.93 27.56
N GLY A 37 -10.19 -4.08 27.52
CA GLY A 37 -8.74 -4.13 27.59
C GLY A 37 -8.04 -3.37 26.45
N MET A 38 -8.55 -3.49 25.22
CA MET A 38 -8.02 -2.78 24.05
C MET A 38 -8.21 -1.26 24.16
N LEU A 39 -9.38 -0.82 24.66
CA LEU A 39 -9.68 0.58 24.89
C LEU A 39 -8.74 1.18 25.95
N GLU A 40 -8.58 0.53 27.11
CA GLU A 40 -7.71 1.03 28.20
C GLU A 40 -6.22 1.06 27.85
N ARG A 41 -5.77 0.15 26.98
CA ARG A 41 -4.40 0.13 26.49
C ARG A 41 -4.17 1.12 25.34
N GLY A 42 -5.20 1.81 24.87
CA GLY A 42 -5.12 2.70 23.71
C GLY A 42 -4.81 1.97 22.41
N GLN A 43 -5.07 0.66 22.34
CA GLN A 43 -5.01 -0.12 21.09
C GLN A 43 -6.20 0.27 20.22
N ARG A 44 -7.38 0.43 20.84
CA ARG A 44 -8.57 0.97 20.19
C ARG A 44 -8.82 2.40 20.67
N ARG A 45 -8.43 3.40 19.87
CA ARG A 45 -8.61 4.83 20.18
C ARG A 45 -9.83 5.48 19.53
N ARG A 46 -10.59 4.72 18.72
CA ARG A 46 -11.87 5.14 18.12
C ARG A 46 -13.04 4.29 18.63
N PRO A 47 -13.44 4.41 19.90
CA PRO A 47 -14.69 3.81 20.37
C PRO A 47 -15.88 4.39 19.60
N ARG A 48 -16.90 3.57 19.33
CA ARG A 48 -18.15 4.06 18.73
C ARG A 48 -18.85 5.01 19.70
N GLY A 49 -19.61 5.99 19.20
CA GLY A 49 -20.41 6.88 20.07
C GLY A 49 -21.33 6.10 21.01
N ASP A 50 -21.95 5.02 20.52
CA ASP A 50 -22.75 4.10 21.34
C ASP A 50 -21.91 3.39 22.41
N THR A 51 -20.69 2.94 22.08
CA THR A 51 -19.75 2.35 23.05
C THR A 51 -19.41 3.34 24.16
N VAL A 52 -19.11 4.60 23.82
CA VAL A 52 -18.81 5.65 24.81
C VAL A 52 -20.04 5.90 25.69
N ASN A 53 -21.23 6.01 25.11
CA ASN A 53 -22.47 6.24 25.84
C ASN A 53 -22.82 5.08 26.79
N ARG A 54 -22.59 3.83 26.37
CA ARG A 54 -22.74 2.65 27.25
C ARG A 54 -21.78 2.72 28.43
N LEU A 55 -20.50 3.04 28.19
CA LEU A 55 -19.51 3.18 29.26
C LEU A 55 -19.86 4.29 30.24
N VAL A 56 -20.31 5.45 29.75
CA VAL A 56 -20.79 6.58 30.58
C VAL A 56 -21.93 6.14 31.49
N ARG A 57 -22.94 5.46 30.93
CA ARG A 57 -24.10 4.95 31.69
C ARG A 57 -23.70 3.89 32.71
N THR A 58 -22.87 2.92 32.31
CA THR A 58 -22.46 1.81 33.17
C THR A 58 -21.58 2.27 34.34
N LEU A 59 -20.69 3.24 34.11
CA LEU A 59 -19.84 3.82 35.16
C LEU A 59 -20.56 4.86 36.01
N ARG A 60 -21.81 5.22 35.66
CA ARG A 60 -22.63 6.25 36.35
C ARG A 60 -21.87 7.57 36.51
N LEU A 61 -21.21 7.99 35.45
CA LEU A 61 -20.44 9.24 35.44
C LEU A 61 -21.38 10.44 35.54
N ASP A 62 -20.97 11.46 36.30
CA ASP A 62 -21.62 12.77 36.28
C ASP A 62 -21.41 13.48 34.93
N ALA A 63 -22.03 14.65 34.76
CA ALA A 63 -21.98 15.40 33.50
C ALA A 63 -20.55 15.80 33.11
N GLU A 64 -19.73 16.22 34.07
CA GLU A 64 -18.36 16.68 33.84
C GLU A 64 -17.46 15.51 33.42
N ALA A 65 -17.51 14.39 34.14
CA ALA A 65 -16.78 13.17 33.79
C ALA A 65 -17.28 12.60 32.45
N ALA A 66 -18.59 12.55 32.22
CA ALA A 66 -19.11 12.08 30.94
C ALA A 66 -18.58 12.93 29.76
N GLU A 67 -18.47 14.25 29.95
CA GLU A 67 -17.94 15.15 28.93
C GLU A 67 -16.43 15.01 28.73
N ALA A 68 -15.66 14.89 29.81
CA ALA A 68 -14.22 14.67 29.72
C ALA A 68 -13.88 13.36 28.97
N LEU A 69 -14.68 12.30 29.13
CA LEU A 69 -14.45 11.04 28.39
C LEU A 69 -14.90 11.11 26.93
N ARG A 70 -15.95 11.87 26.61
CA ARG A 70 -16.34 12.17 25.22
C ARG A 70 -15.29 12.99 24.51
N SER A 71 -14.87 14.11 25.11
CA SER A 71 -13.80 14.98 24.61
C SER A 71 -12.51 14.19 24.39
N ALA A 72 -12.13 13.33 25.34
CA ALA A 72 -10.97 12.47 25.17
C ALA A 72 -11.11 11.46 24.01
N ALA A 73 -12.32 10.92 23.78
CA ALA A 73 -12.58 10.07 22.62
C ALA A 73 -12.47 10.84 21.30
N ASP A 74 -12.85 12.12 21.29
CA ASP A 74 -12.76 12.99 20.12
C ASP A 74 -11.33 13.43 19.82
N VAL A 75 -10.53 13.77 20.85
CA VAL A 75 -9.08 14.04 20.71
C VAL A 75 -8.36 12.82 20.13
N ASP A 76 -8.60 11.63 20.68
CA ASP A 76 -8.04 10.39 20.16
C ASP A 76 -8.51 10.10 18.70
N ARG A 77 -9.74 10.49 18.34
CA ARG A 77 -10.27 10.36 16.97
C ARG A 77 -9.56 11.30 15.99
N GLN A 78 -9.34 12.55 16.39
CA GLN A 78 -8.64 13.59 15.62
C GLN A 78 -7.16 13.25 15.41
N GLU A 79 -6.45 12.82 16.46
CA GLU A 79 -5.04 12.40 16.36
C GLU A 79 -4.85 11.19 15.44
N SER A 80 -5.87 10.33 15.32
CA SER A 80 -5.85 9.17 14.43
C SER A 80 -6.37 9.45 13.03
N SER A 81 -6.72 10.71 12.73
CA SER A 81 -7.38 11.07 11.48
C SER A 81 -6.42 11.35 10.33
N VAL A 82 -6.75 10.82 9.16
CA VAL A 82 -6.05 11.13 7.91
C VAL A 82 -7.01 11.83 6.98
N SER A 83 -6.72 13.10 6.70
CA SER A 83 -7.34 13.85 5.62
C SER A 83 -6.45 13.73 4.38
N LEU A 84 -7.01 13.17 3.31
CA LEU A 84 -6.33 13.06 2.02
C LEU A 84 -7.07 13.95 1.01
N PRO A 85 -6.36 14.69 0.14
CA PRO A 85 -6.99 15.31 -1.02
C PRO A 85 -7.62 14.22 -1.90
N VAL A 86 -8.93 14.30 -2.15
CA VAL A 86 -9.67 13.29 -2.95
C VAL A 86 -10.19 13.84 -4.27
N ASP A 87 -10.21 15.16 -4.43
CA ASP A 87 -10.73 15.83 -5.63
C ASP A 87 -9.61 16.24 -6.61
N VAL A 88 -8.40 16.43 -6.08
CA VAL A 88 -7.24 16.87 -6.86
C VAL A 88 -6.01 16.07 -6.45
N LEU A 89 -5.27 15.58 -7.45
CA LEU A 89 -4.09 14.79 -7.22
C LEU A 89 -2.97 15.67 -6.64
N PRO A 90 -2.45 15.39 -5.43
CA PRO A 90 -1.38 16.18 -4.87
C PRO A 90 -0.08 16.00 -5.68
N PRO A 91 0.83 16.99 -5.67
CA PRO A 91 2.14 16.84 -6.30
C PRO A 91 2.97 15.78 -5.57
N HIS A 92 4.09 15.38 -6.15
CA HIS A 92 5.07 14.55 -5.43
C HIS A 92 5.66 15.33 -4.25
N ALA A 93 5.98 14.63 -3.16
CA ALA A 93 6.60 15.23 -1.99
C ALA A 93 7.53 14.23 -1.29
N PRO A 94 8.52 14.70 -0.53
CA PRO A 94 9.33 13.81 0.30
C PRO A 94 8.44 13.08 1.32
N LEU A 95 8.84 11.86 1.66
CA LEU A 95 8.18 11.05 2.67
C LEU A 95 8.56 11.54 4.07
N PRO A 96 7.70 11.36 5.08
CA PRO A 96 8.04 11.66 6.47
C PRO A 96 9.26 10.87 6.93
N ASP A 97 10.06 11.47 7.82
CA ASP A 97 11.19 10.80 8.44
C ASP A 97 10.76 9.48 9.09
N GLY A 98 11.63 8.48 8.99
CA GLY A 98 11.33 7.15 9.49
C GLY A 98 10.46 6.27 8.57
N SER A 99 10.14 6.75 7.36
CA SER A 99 9.50 5.92 6.34
C SER A 99 10.46 4.87 5.79
N HIS A 100 9.96 3.63 5.68
CA HIS A 100 10.64 2.51 5.03
C HIS A 100 10.07 2.32 3.61
N MET A 101 10.54 3.11 2.66
CA MET A 101 10.18 3.01 1.23
C MET A 101 11.44 2.82 0.41
N ARG A 102 11.59 1.65 -0.22
CA ARG A 102 12.80 1.28 -0.99
C ARG A 102 12.69 1.55 -2.48
N LEU A 103 11.48 1.73 -2.99
CA LEU A 103 11.22 1.92 -4.42
C LEU A 103 11.24 3.41 -4.77
N ALA A 104 12.09 3.78 -5.72
CA ALA A 104 12.10 5.12 -6.28
C ALA A 104 10.82 5.39 -7.09
N ARG A 105 10.48 6.67 -7.25
CA ARG A 105 9.41 7.07 -8.16
C ARG A 105 9.79 6.67 -9.58
N ASN A 106 8.83 6.13 -10.33
CA ASN A 106 8.97 5.89 -11.75
C ASN A 106 8.68 7.19 -12.55
N PRO A 107 9.68 7.79 -13.23
CA PRO A 107 9.47 9.01 -14.03
C PRO A 107 8.58 8.78 -15.26
N LEU A 108 8.43 7.54 -15.70
CA LEU A 108 7.61 7.15 -16.85
C LEU A 108 6.15 6.82 -16.47
N PHE A 109 5.78 6.94 -15.19
CA PHE A 109 4.40 6.67 -14.76
C PHE A 109 3.40 7.66 -15.40
N VAL A 110 2.34 7.13 -16.01
CA VAL A 110 1.31 7.89 -16.75
C VAL A 110 -0.09 7.48 -16.32
N GLY A 111 -1.06 8.38 -16.53
CA GLY A 111 -2.48 8.12 -16.29
C GLY A 111 -2.82 7.83 -14.83
N ARG A 112 -3.86 7.01 -14.64
CA ARG A 112 -4.33 6.47 -13.34
C ARG A 112 -4.76 7.50 -12.29
N THR A 113 -5.12 8.71 -12.71
CA THR A 113 -5.54 9.78 -11.78
C THR A 113 -6.79 9.36 -11.00
N ASP A 114 -7.78 8.78 -11.68
CA ASP A 114 -9.03 8.35 -11.04
C ASP A 114 -8.80 7.21 -10.04
N GLU A 115 -7.93 6.25 -10.37
CA GLU A 115 -7.51 5.19 -9.45
C GLU A 115 -6.82 5.75 -8.21
N LEU A 116 -5.88 6.69 -8.38
CA LEU A 116 -5.18 7.33 -7.25
C LEU A 116 -6.14 8.10 -6.33
N LEU A 117 -7.09 8.85 -6.90
CA LEU A 117 -8.09 9.60 -6.13
C LEU A 117 -9.06 8.65 -5.40
N ARG A 118 -9.50 7.56 -6.06
CA ARG A 118 -10.32 6.54 -5.40
C ARG A 118 -9.57 5.81 -4.29
N MET A 119 -8.27 5.56 -4.45
CA MET A 119 -7.44 4.99 -3.38
C MET A 119 -7.37 5.96 -2.19
N ALA A 120 -7.18 7.25 -2.46
CA ALA A 120 -7.19 8.27 -1.43
C ALA A 120 -8.54 8.31 -0.71
N ALA A 121 -9.67 8.32 -1.43
CA ALA A 121 -11.00 8.34 -0.83
C ALA A 121 -11.27 7.11 0.04
N ALA A 122 -10.83 5.92 -0.39
CA ALA A 122 -11.01 4.69 0.37
C ALA A 122 -10.08 4.60 1.60
N LEU A 123 -8.91 5.25 1.59
CA LEU A 123 -7.97 5.31 2.71
C LEU A 123 -8.23 6.50 3.67
N CYS A 124 -8.84 7.58 3.16
CA CYS A 124 -9.24 8.77 3.91
C CYS A 124 -10.29 8.41 4.96
N ASP A 125 -10.33 9.12 6.08
CA ASP A 125 -11.42 8.93 7.03
C ASP A 125 -12.76 9.45 6.51
N GLY A 126 -13.82 8.70 6.79
CA GLY A 126 -15.20 9.10 6.62
C GLY A 126 -15.97 8.70 7.88
N ASP A 127 -17.23 9.14 8.02
CA ASP A 127 -18.07 8.95 9.23
C ASP A 127 -18.29 7.48 9.65
N ALA A 128 -17.95 6.52 8.78
CA ALA A 128 -18.08 5.10 9.04
C ALA A 128 -16.96 4.54 9.93
N ILE A 129 -17.38 4.01 11.07
CA ILE A 129 -16.54 3.39 12.11
C ILE A 129 -16.02 2.02 11.65
N GLY A 130 -14.96 2.01 10.84
CA GLY A 130 -14.33 0.80 10.29
C GLY A 130 -12.97 0.45 10.93
N LEU A 131 -12.74 -0.85 11.14
CA LEU A 131 -11.41 -1.43 11.39
C LEU A 131 -10.43 -1.03 10.28
N GLY A 132 -9.13 -1.01 10.56
CA GLY A 132 -8.07 -0.46 9.70
C GLY A 132 -8.35 -0.58 8.20
N LYS A 133 -8.53 0.55 7.52
CA LYS A 133 -9.01 0.58 6.13
C LYS A 133 -7.97 -0.11 5.23
N VAL A 134 -8.41 -1.16 4.55
CA VAL A 134 -7.59 -1.91 3.59
C VAL A 134 -8.11 -1.63 2.18
N VAL A 135 -7.24 -1.14 1.32
CA VAL A 135 -7.51 -1.01 -0.13
C VAL A 135 -6.60 -1.98 -0.85
N ALA A 136 -7.15 -2.72 -1.81
CA ALA A 136 -6.36 -3.63 -2.64
C ALA A 136 -6.43 -3.22 -4.11
N ALA A 137 -5.27 -2.89 -4.70
CA ALA A 137 -5.10 -2.83 -6.14
C ALA A 137 -5.03 -4.26 -6.68
N THR A 138 -6.00 -4.66 -7.51
CA THR A 138 -6.13 -6.02 -8.02
C THR A 138 -6.06 -6.06 -9.55
N GLY A 139 -5.73 -7.22 -10.11
CA GLY A 139 -5.68 -7.42 -11.55
C GLY A 139 -4.54 -8.33 -11.99
N LEU A 140 -4.56 -8.73 -13.26
CA LEU A 140 -3.55 -9.61 -13.86
C LEU A 140 -2.12 -9.03 -13.75
N GLY A 141 -1.13 -9.89 -14.00
CA GLY A 141 0.28 -9.48 -14.08
C GLY A 141 0.48 -8.39 -15.14
N GLY A 142 1.42 -7.47 -14.91
CA GLY A 142 1.77 -6.43 -15.89
C GLY A 142 0.84 -5.20 -15.97
N LEU A 143 -0.25 -5.15 -15.21
CA LEU A 143 -1.17 -3.99 -15.17
C LEU A 143 -0.69 -2.81 -14.32
N GLY A 144 0.50 -2.91 -13.71
CA GLY A 144 1.11 -1.81 -12.96
C GLY A 144 0.57 -1.60 -11.54
N LYS A 145 0.03 -2.63 -10.87
CA LYS A 145 -0.46 -2.54 -9.47
C LYS A 145 0.61 -1.99 -8.51
N THR A 146 1.81 -2.55 -8.57
CA THR A 146 2.96 -2.11 -7.78
C THR A 146 3.35 -0.67 -8.14
N GLN A 147 3.39 -0.33 -9.43
CA GLN A 147 3.68 1.04 -9.88
C GLN A 147 2.63 2.06 -9.41
N LEU A 148 1.35 1.68 -9.38
CA LEU A 148 0.27 2.50 -8.85
C LEU A 148 0.44 2.75 -7.35
N ALA A 149 0.81 1.71 -6.59
CA ALA A 149 1.10 1.85 -5.16
C ALA A 149 2.34 2.73 -4.90
N VAL A 150 3.40 2.58 -5.71
CA VAL A 150 4.60 3.45 -5.67
C VAL A 150 4.19 4.91 -5.90
N GLU A 151 3.44 5.20 -6.97
CA GLU A 151 3.01 6.57 -7.27
C GLU A 151 2.10 7.14 -6.17
N PHE A 152 1.20 6.31 -5.61
CA PHE A 152 0.38 6.71 -4.47
C PHE A 152 1.23 7.12 -3.27
N VAL A 153 2.23 6.31 -2.90
CA VAL A 153 3.15 6.60 -1.79
C VAL A 153 3.87 7.94 -2.02
N HIS A 154 4.42 8.18 -3.21
CA HIS A 154 5.19 9.40 -3.50
C HIS A 154 4.35 10.67 -3.56
N ARG A 155 3.01 10.56 -3.68
CA ARG A 155 2.08 11.71 -3.67
C ARG A 155 1.40 11.92 -2.32
N TYR A 156 0.97 10.83 -1.69
CA TYR A 156 0.15 10.85 -0.48
C TYR A 156 0.89 10.49 0.80
N GLY A 157 2.11 9.93 0.71
CA GLY A 157 2.88 9.47 1.88
C GLY A 157 3.06 10.53 2.96
N ARG A 158 3.22 11.80 2.57
CA ARG A 158 3.33 12.96 3.48
C ARG A 158 2.14 13.16 4.42
N PHE A 159 0.95 12.65 4.08
CA PHE A 159 -0.24 12.79 4.93
C PHE A 159 -0.29 11.72 6.05
N PHE A 160 0.65 10.78 6.05
CA PHE A 160 0.79 9.75 7.08
C PHE A 160 1.93 10.13 8.03
N ALA A 161 1.63 10.93 9.06
CA ALA A 161 2.62 11.50 9.98
C ALA A 161 3.55 10.48 10.64
N GLY A 162 3.13 9.21 10.78
CA GLY A 162 3.94 8.12 11.32
C GLY A 162 4.80 7.38 10.31
N GLY A 163 4.82 7.83 9.05
CA GLY A 163 5.60 7.29 7.96
C GLY A 163 4.88 6.25 7.09
N VAL A 164 5.57 5.86 6.02
CA VAL A 164 5.17 4.81 5.08
C VAL A 164 6.06 3.58 5.25
N PHE A 165 5.49 2.38 5.22
CA PHE A 165 6.22 1.11 5.36
C PHE A 165 5.87 0.18 4.22
N TRP A 166 6.83 -0.06 3.32
CA TRP A 166 6.68 -0.94 2.18
C TRP A 166 7.24 -2.33 2.50
N LEU A 167 6.43 -3.37 2.30
CA LEU A 167 6.77 -4.76 2.59
C LEU A 167 6.41 -5.64 1.40
N SER A 168 7.31 -6.56 1.03
CA SER A 168 7.03 -7.61 0.07
C SER A 168 6.40 -8.80 0.77
N PHE A 169 5.21 -9.20 0.32
CA PHE A 169 4.48 -10.39 0.78
C PHE A 169 4.67 -11.59 -0.17
N ALA A 170 5.61 -11.50 -1.13
CA ALA A 170 5.91 -12.59 -2.05
C ALA A 170 6.56 -13.80 -1.36
N GLY A 171 7.31 -13.58 -0.26
CA GLY A 171 7.95 -14.62 0.55
C GLY A 171 7.40 -14.60 1.98
N PRO A 172 6.47 -15.50 2.36
CA PRO A 172 5.82 -15.49 3.68
C PRO A 172 6.82 -15.55 4.86
N ASP A 173 7.90 -16.33 4.71
CA ASP A 173 8.93 -16.52 5.74
C ASP A 173 9.80 -15.28 5.96
N GLU A 174 9.84 -14.34 4.99
CA GLU A 174 10.63 -13.11 5.08
C GLU A 174 9.87 -11.97 5.75
N ILE A 175 8.53 -12.05 5.81
CA ILE A 175 7.68 -10.99 6.37
C ILE A 175 8.08 -10.62 7.80
N PRO A 176 8.32 -11.57 8.74
CA PRO A 176 8.75 -11.22 10.09
C PRO A 176 10.05 -10.41 10.12
N LEU A 177 11.02 -10.77 9.27
CA LEU A 177 12.30 -10.08 9.20
C LEU A 177 12.15 -8.65 8.65
N GLN A 178 11.36 -8.48 7.59
CA GLN A 178 11.07 -7.17 7.00
C GLN A 178 10.38 -6.23 8.00
N ILE A 179 9.41 -6.75 8.75
CA ILE A 179 8.71 -5.97 9.78
C ILE A 179 9.67 -5.60 10.91
N ALA A 180 10.48 -6.54 11.40
CA ALA A 180 11.44 -6.27 12.47
C ALA A 180 12.48 -5.20 12.07
N ALA A 181 12.88 -5.15 10.80
CA ALA A 181 13.80 -4.15 10.28
C ALA A 181 13.26 -2.71 10.43
N CYS A 182 11.92 -2.54 10.44
CA CYS A 182 11.29 -1.23 10.64
C CYS A 182 11.50 -0.66 12.07
N ALA A 183 12.01 -1.45 13.02
CA ALA A 183 12.31 -1.01 14.39
C ALA A 183 13.57 -0.13 14.48
N GLY A 184 14.47 -0.26 13.50
CA GLY A 184 15.83 0.28 13.54
C GLY A 184 15.94 1.81 13.44
N PRO A 185 17.15 2.34 13.66
CA PRO A 185 17.46 3.75 13.44
C PRO A 185 17.25 4.10 11.96
N GLY A 186 16.56 5.21 11.69
CA GLY A 186 16.15 5.63 10.33
C GLY A 186 14.77 5.13 9.88
N CYS A 187 14.11 4.27 10.68
CA CYS A 187 12.70 3.93 10.53
C CYS A 187 11.91 4.44 11.76
N LEU A 188 11.24 3.57 12.52
CA LEU A 188 10.47 4.00 13.69
C LEU A 188 11.35 4.45 14.87
N GLY A 189 12.67 4.17 14.85
CA GLY A 189 13.59 4.58 15.92
C GLY A 189 13.24 4.01 17.29
N LEU A 190 12.62 2.81 17.33
CA LEU A 190 12.10 2.20 18.56
C LEU A 190 13.14 1.32 19.26
N ALA A 191 14.17 0.92 18.55
CA ALA A 191 15.28 0.13 19.04
C ALA A 191 16.53 1.02 19.11
N THR A 192 16.56 1.97 20.06
CA THR A 192 17.74 2.81 20.33
C THR A 192 18.93 1.98 20.82
N ASP A 193 18.68 0.81 21.42
CA ASP A 193 19.68 -0.19 21.84
C ASP A 193 19.51 -1.50 21.02
N ALA A 194 19.53 -1.39 19.69
CA ALA A 194 19.20 -2.49 18.76
C ALA A 194 20.08 -3.74 18.87
N GLU A 195 21.24 -3.66 19.52
CA GLU A 195 22.21 -4.76 19.63
C GLU A 195 21.75 -5.89 20.58
N GLY A 196 20.79 -5.64 21.48
CA GLY A 196 20.33 -6.62 22.48
C GLY A 196 18.95 -7.24 22.26
N LEU A 197 18.15 -6.74 21.31
CA LEU A 197 16.77 -7.17 21.14
C LEU A 197 16.64 -8.39 20.22
N SER A 198 15.85 -9.38 20.64
CA SER A 198 15.53 -10.52 19.79
C SER A 198 14.70 -10.09 18.57
N LEU A 199 14.61 -10.95 17.55
CA LEU A 199 13.73 -10.71 16.40
C LEU A 199 12.27 -10.52 16.85
N GLN A 200 11.82 -11.31 17.82
CA GLN A 200 10.45 -11.24 18.35
C GLN A 200 10.17 -9.92 19.07
N ASP A 201 11.11 -9.42 19.88
CA ASP A 201 10.93 -8.14 20.57
C ASP A 201 10.81 -6.98 19.58
N ARG A 202 11.65 -6.98 18.54
CA ARG A 202 11.59 -5.96 17.47
C ARG A 202 10.27 -6.02 16.71
N LEU A 203 9.79 -7.22 16.39
CA LEU A 203 8.48 -7.43 15.79
C LEU A 203 7.36 -6.85 16.66
N GLU A 204 7.35 -7.16 17.96
CA GLU A 204 6.34 -6.66 18.87
C GLU A 204 6.35 -5.14 19.02
N LEU A 205 7.53 -4.52 19.03
CA LEU A 205 7.67 -3.06 19.05
C LEU A 205 7.05 -2.42 17.82
N VAL A 206 7.39 -2.92 16.63
CA VAL A 206 6.86 -2.39 15.36
C VAL A 206 5.36 -2.60 15.27
N ARG A 207 4.88 -3.82 15.58
CA ARG A 207 3.44 -4.11 15.62
C ARG A 207 2.73 -3.20 16.61
N SER A 208 3.30 -2.97 17.79
CA SER A 208 2.71 -2.05 18.76
C SER A 208 2.67 -0.61 18.26
N ALA A 209 3.66 -0.17 17.48
CA ALA A 209 3.65 1.15 16.86
C ALA A 209 2.57 1.25 15.79
N TRP A 210 2.40 0.25 14.94
CA TRP A 210 1.36 0.23 13.92
C TRP A 210 -0.07 0.15 14.48
N HIS A 211 -0.23 -0.36 15.70
CA HIS A 211 -1.51 -0.31 16.44
C HIS A 211 -1.74 1.02 17.19
N SER A 212 -0.79 1.96 17.12
CA SER A 212 -0.93 3.29 17.73
C SER A 212 -1.86 4.19 16.89
N PRO A 213 -2.35 5.32 17.44
CA PRO A 213 -3.22 6.24 16.69
C PRO A 213 -2.49 6.93 15.56
N VAL A 214 -1.16 7.04 15.63
CA VAL A 214 -0.40 7.85 14.68
C VAL A 214 -0.60 7.28 13.28
N PRO A 215 -1.11 8.08 12.33
CA PRO A 215 -1.40 7.57 11.01
C PRO A 215 -0.18 7.07 10.27
N ARG A 216 -0.29 5.87 9.71
CA ARG A 216 0.77 5.22 8.93
C ARG A 216 0.18 4.59 7.69
N LEU A 217 0.95 4.56 6.61
CA LEU A 217 0.60 3.79 5.43
C LEU A 217 1.46 2.53 5.39
N LEU A 218 0.81 1.37 5.44
CA LEU A 218 1.46 0.08 5.27
C LEU A 218 1.16 -0.41 3.86
N VAL A 219 2.19 -0.66 3.05
CA VAL A 219 2.04 -1.22 1.71
C VAL A 219 2.44 -2.69 1.74
N PHE A 220 1.49 -3.58 1.48
CA PHE A 220 1.69 -5.02 1.36
C PHE A 220 1.71 -5.37 -0.13
N ASP A 221 2.90 -5.36 -0.73
CA ASP A 221 3.09 -5.65 -2.14
C ASP A 221 3.11 -7.16 -2.38
N ASN A 222 2.43 -7.64 -3.43
CA ASN A 222 2.31 -9.06 -3.77
C ASN A 222 1.65 -9.92 -2.66
N CYS A 223 0.67 -9.37 -1.93
CA CYS A 223 -0.05 -10.13 -0.90
C CYS A 223 -1.19 -10.94 -1.53
N GLU A 224 -0.91 -12.21 -1.83
CA GLU A 224 -1.85 -13.11 -2.50
C GLU A 224 -2.64 -14.00 -1.54
N GLU A 225 -2.43 -13.90 -0.23
CA GLU A 225 -3.04 -14.79 0.79
C GLU A 225 -3.83 -14.00 1.85
N GLU A 226 -5.11 -14.35 2.01
CA GLU A 226 -5.99 -13.74 3.01
C GLU A 226 -5.49 -13.93 4.44
N ALA A 227 -4.95 -15.12 4.73
CA ALA A 227 -4.38 -15.45 6.03
C ALA A 227 -3.20 -14.53 6.38
N LEU A 228 -2.33 -14.20 5.42
CA LEU A 228 -1.22 -13.27 5.62
C LEU A 228 -1.73 -11.85 5.87
N LEU A 229 -2.69 -11.37 5.06
CA LEU A 229 -3.30 -10.06 5.30
C LEU A 229 -3.92 -9.99 6.70
N GLN A 230 -4.68 -11.01 7.10
CA GLN A 230 -5.33 -11.07 8.42
C GLN A 230 -4.32 -11.11 9.57
N ALA A 231 -3.24 -11.87 9.43
CA ALA A 231 -2.21 -12.03 10.46
C ALA A 231 -1.40 -10.76 10.70
N TRP A 232 -1.07 -10.03 9.62
CA TRP A 232 -0.10 -8.94 9.66
C TRP A 232 -0.71 -7.54 9.65
N ARG A 233 -1.96 -7.37 9.20
CA ARG A 233 -2.61 -6.06 9.27
C ARG A 233 -2.84 -5.62 10.72
N PRO A 234 -2.70 -4.33 11.03
CA PRO A 234 -3.14 -3.80 12.31
C PRO A 234 -4.65 -3.98 12.49
N SER A 235 -5.04 -4.52 13.64
CA SER A 235 -6.46 -4.70 13.99
C SER A 235 -7.12 -3.42 14.50
N SER A 236 -6.32 -2.40 14.80
CA SER A 236 -6.75 -1.12 15.37
C SER A 236 -5.64 -0.08 15.21
N GLY A 237 -5.93 1.19 15.54
CA GLY A 237 -5.00 2.31 15.41
C GLY A 237 -5.26 3.18 14.17
N GLY A 238 -4.30 4.06 13.87
CA GLY A 238 -4.35 5.00 12.74
C GLY A 238 -3.75 4.47 11.45
N SER A 239 -3.21 3.25 11.45
CA SER A 239 -2.63 2.65 10.24
C SER A 239 -3.69 2.39 9.16
N ARG A 240 -3.28 2.57 7.90
CA ARG A 240 -4.03 2.23 6.70
C ARG A 240 -3.21 1.23 5.89
N VAL A 241 -3.86 0.30 5.22
CA VAL A 241 -3.18 -0.76 4.47
C VAL A 241 -3.51 -0.64 2.99
N LEU A 242 -2.49 -0.49 2.16
CA LEU A 242 -2.58 -0.60 0.71
C LEU A 242 -1.99 -1.94 0.29
N VAL A 243 -2.75 -2.73 -0.45
CA VAL A 243 -2.37 -4.07 -0.89
C VAL A 243 -2.23 -4.06 -2.41
N THR A 244 -1.22 -4.74 -2.95
CA THR A 244 -1.18 -5.12 -4.36
C THR A 244 -1.31 -6.64 -4.46
N SER A 245 -2.15 -7.12 -5.37
CA SER A 245 -2.46 -8.55 -5.47
C SER A 245 -3.02 -8.92 -6.84
N ARG A 246 -2.81 -10.15 -7.31
CA ARG A 246 -3.53 -10.70 -8.46
C ARG A 246 -4.92 -11.24 -8.09
N ARG A 247 -5.18 -11.49 -6.80
CA ARG A 247 -6.49 -11.92 -6.29
C ARG A 247 -7.54 -10.83 -6.51
N SER A 248 -8.58 -11.17 -7.27
CA SER A 248 -9.74 -10.30 -7.52
C SER A 248 -10.80 -10.35 -6.42
N HIS A 249 -10.89 -11.46 -5.68
CA HIS A 249 -11.93 -11.70 -4.68
C HIS A 249 -11.33 -11.84 -3.29
N TRP A 250 -11.76 -10.98 -2.38
CA TRP A 250 -11.39 -11.02 -0.97
C TRP A 250 -12.63 -11.32 -0.12
N SER A 251 -12.47 -12.09 0.95
CA SER A 251 -13.52 -12.34 1.92
C SER A 251 -14.11 -11.02 2.45
N PRO A 252 -15.45 -10.84 2.43
CA PRO A 252 -16.10 -9.64 2.97
C PRO A 252 -15.76 -9.39 4.44
N ALA A 253 -15.44 -10.44 5.21
CA ALA A 253 -15.03 -10.34 6.61
C ALA A 253 -13.71 -9.58 6.80
N LEU A 254 -12.88 -9.49 5.75
CA LEU A 254 -11.66 -8.70 5.77
C LEU A 254 -11.93 -7.21 5.50
N GLY A 255 -13.11 -6.82 4.99
CA GLY A 255 -13.43 -5.40 4.74
C GLY A 255 -12.46 -4.73 3.76
N VAL A 256 -11.93 -5.49 2.79
CA VAL A 256 -11.02 -4.99 1.77
C VAL A 256 -11.83 -4.27 0.70
N THR A 257 -11.47 -3.03 0.41
CA THR A 257 -12.00 -2.32 -0.77
C THR A 257 -11.15 -2.67 -1.97
N SER A 258 -11.64 -3.57 -2.82
CA SER A 258 -10.92 -4.00 -4.02
C SER A 258 -11.08 -3.00 -5.16
N MET A 259 -9.96 -2.65 -5.79
CA MET A 259 -9.87 -1.80 -6.96
C MET A 259 -9.22 -2.60 -8.09
N ALA A 260 -10.05 -3.13 -8.98
CA ALA A 260 -9.58 -3.82 -10.17
C ALA A 260 -8.96 -2.82 -11.15
N LEU A 261 -7.71 -3.06 -11.54
CA LEU A 261 -7.05 -2.33 -12.61
C LEU A 261 -7.36 -3.00 -13.94
N GLY A 262 -7.73 -2.21 -14.94
CA GLY A 262 -7.76 -2.61 -16.34
C GLY A 262 -6.50 -2.15 -17.08
N PRO A 263 -6.42 -2.33 -18.41
CA PRO A 263 -5.44 -1.68 -19.28
C PRO A 263 -5.43 -0.15 -19.12
N LEU A 264 -4.39 0.52 -19.66
CA LEU A 264 -4.38 1.98 -19.73
C LEU A 264 -5.47 2.49 -20.67
N ARG A 265 -5.89 3.73 -20.47
CA ARG A 265 -6.68 4.42 -21.49
C ARG A 265 -5.75 4.73 -22.66
N ARG A 266 -6.28 4.68 -23.88
CA ARG A 266 -5.48 4.90 -25.09
C ARG A 266 -4.58 6.14 -25.05
N PRO A 267 -5.05 7.34 -24.62
CA PRO A 267 -4.18 8.52 -24.53
C PRO A 267 -3.00 8.32 -23.57
N ASP A 268 -3.21 7.61 -22.45
CA ASP A 268 -2.17 7.31 -21.48
C ASP A 268 -1.16 6.28 -22.07
N SER A 269 -1.61 5.31 -22.88
CA SER A 269 -0.74 4.37 -23.58
C SER A 269 0.20 5.07 -24.57
N ILE A 270 -0.35 6.00 -25.37
CA ILE A 270 0.41 6.79 -26.33
C ILE A 270 1.42 7.67 -25.60
N GLU A 271 1.00 8.33 -24.51
CA GLU A 271 1.89 9.11 -23.66
C GLU A 271 3.04 8.27 -23.08
N LEU A 272 2.79 7.03 -22.63
CA LEU A 272 3.85 6.13 -22.15
C LEU A 272 4.89 5.86 -23.24
N LEU A 273 4.46 5.47 -24.44
CA LEU A 273 5.37 5.23 -25.57
C LEU A 273 6.16 6.50 -25.93
N ARG A 274 5.51 7.65 -25.88
CA ARG A 274 6.12 8.97 -26.11
C ARG A 274 7.17 9.34 -25.08
N ARG A 275 7.04 8.94 -23.83
CA ARG A 275 8.11 9.17 -22.82
C ARG A 275 9.38 8.38 -23.11
N HIS A 276 9.26 7.23 -23.77
CA HIS A 276 10.41 6.48 -24.27
C HIS A 276 10.97 7.06 -25.58
N ARG A 277 10.09 7.61 -26.43
CA ARG A 277 10.43 8.20 -27.75
C ARG A 277 9.96 9.65 -27.86
N PRO A 278 10.59 10.60 -27.14
CA PRO A 278 10.16 12.00 -27.12
C PRO A 278 10.30 12.70 -28.48
N ASP A 279 11.09 12.12 -29.40
CA ASP A 279 11.29 12.53 -30.78
C ASP A 279 10.10 12.27 -31.71
N GLN A 280 9.12 11.46 -31.28
CA GLN A 280 7.97 11.08 -32.11
C GLN A 280 6.77 12.00 -31.83
N ASP A 281 6.15 12.56 -32.87
CA ASP A 281 4.94 13.40 -32.78
C ASP A 281 3.79 12.65 -32.05
N PRO A 282 3.08 13.25 -31.05
CA PRO A 282 1.98 12.57 -30.38
C PRO A 282 0.81 12.24 -31.32
N GLY A 283 0.66 12.99 -32.43
CA GLY A 283 -0.36 12.76 -33.44
C GLY A 283 -0.05 11.61 -34.39
N ARG A 284 1.11 10.96 -34.24
CA ARG A 284 1.56 9.90 -35.14
C ARG A 284 0.68 8.65 -35.01
N PRO A 285 0.02 8.18 -36.08
CA PRO A 285 -0.95 7.09 -36.01
C PRO A 285 -0.31 5.75 -35.61
N GLU A 286 0.99 5.55 -35.85
CA GLU A 286 1.68 4.33 -35.46
C GLU A 286 1.79 4.16 -33.94
N LEU A 287 1.83 5.24 -33.15
CA LEU A 287 1.82 5.14 -31.69
C LEU A 287 0.49 4.56 -31.18
N ASP A 288 -0.63 5.01 -31.76
CA ASP A 288 -1.95 4.47 -31.45
C ASP A 288 -2.06 3.00 -31.87
N ALA A 289 -1.56 2.67 -33.07
CA ALA A 289 -1.57 1.31 -33.58
C ALA A 289 -0.72 0.36 -32.71
N VAL A 290 0.49 0.76 -32.32
CA VAL A 290 1.34 -0.02 -31.39
C VAL A 290 0.62 -0.21 -30.05
N ALA A 291 0.01 0.84 -29.51
CA ALA A 291 -0.76 0.74 -28.26
C ALA A 291 -1.93 -0.25 -28.38
N HIS A 292 -2.62 -0.27 -29.53
CA HIS A 292 -3.69 -1.22 -29.84
C HIS A 292 -3.21 -2.66 -29.90
N GLU A 293 -2.15 -2.95 -30.65
CA GLU A 293 -1.62 -4.31 -30.77
C GLU A 293 -1.13 -4.86 -29.41
N LEU A 294 -0.61 -3.98 -28.55
CA LEU A 294 -0.16 -4.34 -27.20
C LEU A 294 -1.29 -4.38 -26.17
N GLY A 295 -2.55 -4.19 -26.60
CA GLY A 295 -3.74 -4.27 -25.75
C GLY A 295 -3.76 -3.24 -24.62
N ASP A 296 -3.08 -2.10 -24.82
CA ASP A 296 -2.95 -1.02 -23.83
C ASP A 296 -2.38 -1.51 -22.46
N LEU A 297 -1.60 -2.60 -22.47
CA LEU A 297 -1.02 -3.19 -21.26
C LEU A 297 0.26 -2.43 -20.84
N PRO A 298 0.33 -1.85 -19.63
CA PRO A 298 1.48 -1.03 -19.20
C PRO A 298 2.84 -1.71 -19.36
N LEU A 299 2.96 -2.98 -18.97
CA LEU A 299 4.22 -3.71 -19.07
C LEU A 299 4.64 -3.94 -20.53
N ALA A 300 3.69 -4.31 -21.40
CA ALA A 300 3.97 -4.53 -22.81
C ALA A 300 4.39 -3.22 -23.49
N LEU A 301 3.69 -2.12 -23.21
CA LEU A 301 4.02 -0.78 -23.68
C LEU A 301 5.40 -0.32 -23.21
N HIS A 302 5.74 -0.56 -21.94
CA HIS A 302 7.05 -0.22 -21.39
C HIS A 302 8.16 -1.01 -22.09
N LEU A 303 7.99 -2.32 -22.27
CA LEU A 303 8.96 -3.17 -22.97
C LEU A 303 9.14 -2.75 -24.43
N ALA A 304 8.03 -2.47 -25.13
CA ALA A 304 8.04 -1.97 -26.49
C ALA A 304 8.73 -0.60 -26.60
N GLY A 305 8.38 0.34 -25.71
CA GLY A 305 8.98 1.67 -25.65
C GLY A 305 10.48 1.63 -25.37
N SER A 306 10.90 0.83 -24.39
CA SER A 306 12.32 0.62 -24.09
C SER A 306 13.08 0.02 -25.27
N TYR A 307 12.50 -0.96 -25.95
CA TYR A 307 13.08 -1.55 -27.16
C TYR A 307 13.21 -0.51 -28.29
N LEU A 308 12.14 0.21 -28.60
CA LEU A 308 12.13 1.28 -29.61
C LEU A 308 13.13 2.40 -29.29
N HIS A 309 13.38 2.67 -28.00
CA HIS A 309 14.38 3.64 -27.57
C HIS A 309 15.81 3.13 -27.80
N ALA A 310 16.08 1.88 -27.41
CA ALA A 310 17.37 1.25 -27.52
C ALA A 310 17.81 1.05 -28.98
N TYR A 311 16.88 0.63 -29.86
CA TYR A 311 17.13 0.31 -31.26
C TYR A 311 16.64 1.41 -32.23
N ARG A 312 16.55 2.66 -31.78
CA ARG A 312 15.94 3.76 -32.55
C ARG A 312 16.60 4.07 -33.90
N GLU A 313 17.85 3.66 -34.10
CA GLU A 313 18.60 3.86 -35.34
C GLU A 313 18.35 2.73 -36.36
N GLU A 314 17.89 1.57 -35.88
CA GLU A 314 17.70 0.36 -36.67
C GLU A 314 16.21 0.09 -36.94
N VAL A 315 15.36 0.37 -35.95
CA VAL A 315 13.93 0.03 -35.97
C VAL A 315 13.08 1.29 -35.81
N GLY A 316 12.41 1.67 -36.90
CA GLY A 316 11.36 2.69 -36.89
C GLY A 316 10.03 2.14 -36.33
N LEU A 317 9.12 3.04 -35.94
CA LEU A 317 7.79 2.67 -35.46
C LEU A 317 7.02 1.82 -36.48
N ASP A 318 7.11 2.15 -37.78
CA ASP A 318 6.43 1.41 -38.84
C ASP A 318 6.97 -0.02 -38.96
N GLY A 319 8.29 -0.18 -38.87
CA GLY A 319 8.97 -1.47 -38.91
C GLY A 319 8.60 -2.34 -37.71
N TYR A 320 8.66 -1.76 -36.51
CA TYR A 320 8.24 -2.44 -35.28
C TYR A 320 6.77 -2.90 -35.33
N LEU A 321 5.87 -2.05 -35.83
CA LEU A 321 4.46 -2.40 -35.97
C LEU A 321 4.25 -3.53 -36.98
N ALA A 322 5.01 -3.54 -38.08
CA ALA A 322 4.97 -4.62 -39.05
C ALA A 322 5.45 -5.94 -38.45
N GLU A 323 6.50 -5.93 -37.62
CA GLU A 323 6.98 -7.11 -36.89
C GLU A 323 5.96 -7.60 -35.86
N LEU A 324 5.32 -6.68 -35.12
CA LEU A 324 4.35 -7.01 -34.09
C LEU A 324 3.08 -7.67 -34.64
N ARG A 325 2.70 -7.37 -35.89
CA ARG A 325 1.52 -7.97 -36.55
C ARG A 325 1.77 -9.36 -37.11
N GLN A 326 3.00 -9.85 -37.05
CA GLN A 326 3.31 -11.20 -37.52
C GLN A 326 2.73 -12.25 -36.56
N PRO A 327 2.39 -13.47 -37.04
CA PRO A 327 1.75 -14.51 -36.22
C PRO A 327 2.52 -14.93 -34.97
N ALA A 328 3.82 -14.60 -34.89
CA ALA A 328 4.70 -14.87 -33.76
C ALA A 328 4.85 -13.68 -32.78
N ALA A 329 3.92 -12.72 -32.77
CA ALA A 329 3.97 -11.48 -31.99
C ALA A 329 4.35 -11.66 -30.50
N LEU A 330 3.81 -12.68 -29.83
CA LEU A 330 4.12 -12.96 -28.41
C LEU A 330 5.57 -13.42 -28.19
N GLY A 331 6.26 -13.86 -29.24
CA GLY A 331 7.69 -14.21 -29.24
C GLY A 331 8.60 -13.06 -29.66
N HIS A 332 8.06 -11.85 -29.86
CA HIS A 332 8.87 -10.70 -30.25
C HIS A 332 9.93 -10.38 -29.18
N ALA A 333 11.16 -10.06 -29.60
CA ALA A 333 12.31 -9.80 -28.72
C ALA A 333 12.01 -8.78 -27.60
N SER A 334 11.36 -7.66 -27.96
CA SER A 334 10.85 -6.66 -27.01
C SER A 334 10.01 -7.25 -25.86
N LEU A 335 9.05 -8.15 -26.15
CA LEU A 335 8.14 -8.71 -25.13
C LEU A 335 8.79 -9.81 -24.27
N LEU A 336 9.87 -10.41 -24.76
CA LEU A 336 10.68 -11.38 -24.02
C LEU A 336 11.76 -10.73 -23.14
N GLY A 337 11.93 -9.40 -23.21
CA GLY A 337 12.98 -8.68 -22.50
C GLY A 337 14.39 -8.93 -23.05
N ALA A 338 14.51 -9.48 -24.25
CA ALA A 338 15.80 -9.79 -24.86
C ALA A 338 16.56 -8.50 -25.21
N GLY A 339 17.81 -8.38 -24.76
CA GLY A 339 18.66 -7.21 -25.00
C GLY A 339 18.43 -6.02 -24.05
N LEU A 340 17.45 -6.09 -23.14
CA LEU A 340 17.14 -5.02 -22.17
C LEU A 340 17.93 -5.14 -20.86
N HIS A 341 19.15 -5.68 -20.87
CA HIS A 341 19.96 -5.94 -19.67
C HIS A 341 20.18 -4.69 -18.79
N ASP A 342 20.06 -3.48 -19.36
CA ASP A 342 20.21 -2.20 -18.67
C ASP A 342 18.88 -1.44 -18.42
N SER A 343 17.73 -2.03 -18.76
CA SER A 343 16.39 -1.50 -18.41
C SER A 343 15.63 -2.53 -17.59
N PRO A 344 16.02 -2.77 -16.33
CA PRO A 344 15.25 -3.61 -15.43
C PRO A 344 13.83 -3.02 -15.31
N SER A 345 12.83 -3.90 -15.24
CA SER A 345 11.49 -3.52 -14.82
C SER A 345 11.60 -2.59 -13.61
N PRO A 346 10.87 -1.46 -13.51
CA PRO A 346 11.05 -0.50 -12.41
C PRO A 346 10.79 -1.07 -11.01
N THR A 347 10.40 -2.35 -10.91
CA THR A 347 10.17 -3.15 -9.70
C THR A 347 10.90 -4.50 -9.72
N ASP A 348 11.91 -4.69 -10.58
CA ASP A 348 12.73 -5.91 -10.71
C ASP A 348 11.91 -7.20 -10.88
N HIS A 349 10.74 -7.12 -11.55
CA HIS A 349 9.95 -8.31 -11.85
C HIS A 349 10.64 -9.18 -12.91
N VAL A 350 11.25 -10.28 -12.47
CA VAL A 350 11.60 -11.40 -13.36
C VAL A 350 10.30 -12.07 -13.79
N GLN A 351 9.98 -12.05 -15.08
CA GLN A 351 8.92 -12.90 -15.61
C GLN A 351 9.35 -14.36 -15.42
N ALA A 352 8.67 -15.08 -14.53
CA ALA A 352 8.80 -16.53 -14.45
C ALA A 352 8.25 -17.15 -15.74
N GLY A 353 9.11 -17.35 -16.74
CA GLY A 353 8.64 -17.80 -18.04
C GLY A 353 9.68 -18.02 -19.13
N THR A 354 10.90 -18.47 -18.83
CA THR A 354 11.75 -19.16 -19.83
C THR A 354 12.70 -20.13 -19.14
N ASN A 355 12.28 -21.40 -19.02
CA ASN A 355 13.24 -22.48 -18.88
C ASN A 355 13.90 -22.68 -20.26
N GLY A 356 15.19 -22.37 -20.32
CA GLY A 356 16.23 -22.83 -21.26
C GLY A 356 15.87 -23.16 -22.71
N LEU A 357 16.43 -22.39 -23.64
CA LEU A 357 16.93 -22.94 -24.92
C LEU A 357 18.44 -22.70 -25.01
N PRO A 358 19.27 -23.73 -25.26
CA PRO A 358 20.72 -23.60 -25.24
C PRO A 358 21.30 -23.10 -26.57
N GLY A 359 22.16 -22.08 -26.44
CA GLY A 359 23.40 -21.86 -27.19
C GLY A 359 23.45 -22.13 -28.70
N ALA A 360 23.29 -21.06 -29.50
CA ALA A 360 23.87 -21.01 -30.84
C ALA A 360 25.35 -20.57 -30.73
N ARG A 361 26.27 -21.53 -30.80
CA ARG A 361 27.71 -21.25 -30.96
C ARG A 361 27.94 -20.63 -32.33
N ARG A 362 28.64 -19.48 -32.36
CA ARG A 362 29.23 -18.91 -33.57
C ARG A 362 30.29 -19.89 -34.12
N ALA A 363 30.06 -20.41 -35.31
CA ALA A 363 31.12 -20.94 -36.16
C ALA A 363 31.79 -19.74 -36.85
N GLY A 364 32.98 -19.37 -36.37
CA GLY A 364 33.90 -18.50 -37.10
C GLY A 364 34.80 -19.37 -37.95
N ALA A 365 34.68 -19.24 -39.27
CA ALA A 365 35.67 -19.72 -40.21
C ALA A 365 36.83 -18.71 -40.26
N SER A 366 38.03 -19.20 -39.94
CA SER A 366 39.33 -18.97 -40.60
C SER A 366 40.47 -19.22 -39.62
#